data_AF-Q2RW41-F1
#
_entry.id   AF-Q2RW41-F1
#
_cell.length_a   1.000
_cell.length_b   1.000
_cell.length_c   1.000
_cell.angle_alpha   90.00
_cell.angle_beta   90.00
_cell.angle_gamma   90.00
#
_symmetry.space_group_name_H-M   'P 1'
#
loop_
_entity.id
_entity.type
_entity.pdbx_description
1 polymer ?
#
loop_
_entity_poly.entity_id
_entity_poly.type
_entity_poly.pdbx_seq_one_letter_code
_entity_poly.pdbx_strand_id
1 'polypeptide(L)'
;MPRFVPYKRPALCKFLAFARVGVYDRRRFHPRSSMAYPDRMPLLTDQGQTQGNRLHPYLVSGVRFALGHPLPLVAADPGGPALAQVAVTVAPLAPPPVAEAAVSIGMGMWVGPNRVLFSFGAHGRALVDRVSGVTLDFDPALDPHLLAQYFCGTLISAVLHLCRLPPLHASCLVHPATGGAIALVARRGDGKSTLAAMLRERGWRPLADDVTAVAPAANGVPQAWPGPPRFRLSPDSMAAVGLTDGTAVGFPGAAKNLVEKGGAPWQVGPAPLVAVIELADGTEERPLVRPCAPHVAATVLGAHTFRRRLIAPLGLVADHAARCLGLLSHVSVFRLVRRRDLGQLGGLADAVEELADRLGR
;
A
#
# COMPACT_ATOMS: atom_id res chain seq x y z
N MET A 1 -11.12 -46.23 -28.69
CA MET A 1 -10.11 -45.14 -28.72
C MET A 1 -10.65 -44.01 -29.59
N PRO A 2 -11.13 -42.89 -29.03
CA PRO A 2 -11.74 -41.83 -29.82
C PRO A 2 -10.70 -40.84 -30.37
N ARG A 3 -11.03 -40.34 -31.57
CA ARG A 3 -10.22 -39.50 -32.46
C ARG A 3 -9.99 -38.09 -31.91
N PHE A 4 -8.78 -37.58 -32.11
CA PHE A 4 -8.38 -36.18 -31.93
C PHE A 4 -9.10 -35.28 -32.94
N VAL A 5 -9.72 -34.20 -32.44
CA VAL A 5 -10.24 -33.08 -33.24
C VAL A 5 -9.45 -31.83 -32.86
N PRO A 6 -8.72 -31.17 -33.79
CA PRO A 6 -7.99 -29.95 -33.46
C PRO A 6 -8.92 -28.72 -33.52
N TYR A 7 -8.97 -27.96 -32.42
CA TYR A 7 -9.72 -26.72 -32.32
C TYR A 7 -8.97 -25.56 -32.99
N LYS A 8 -9.60 -24.96 -34.00
CA LYS A 8 -9.12 -23.80 -34.77
C LYS A 8 -9.16 -22.50 -33.95
N ARG A 9 -8.09 -21.71 -34.02
CA ARG A 9 -8.09 -20.27 -33.66
C ARG A 9 -8.80 -19.46 -34.75
N PRO A 10 -9.54 -18.39 -34.43
CA PRO A 10 -9.75 -17.28 -35.34
C PRO A 10 -8.73 -16.17 -35.08
N ALA A 11 -7.98 -15.84 -36.12
CA ALA A 11 -7.34 -14.56 -36.32
C ALA A 11 -8.22 -13.70 -37.25
N LEU A 12 -7.92 -12.39 -37.25
CA LEU A 12 -8.40 -11.29 -38.11
C LEU A 12 -9.43 -10.35 -37.45
N CYS A 13 -9.34 -9.02 -37.58
CA CYS A 13 -8.27 -8.14 -38.08
C CYS A 13 -8.71 -6.68 -37.89
N LYS A 14 -7.70 -5.79 -37.76
CA LYS A 14 -7.64 -4.44 -38.34
C LYS A 14 -8.74 -3.42 -37.99
N PHE A 15 -8.39 -2.46 -37.13
CA PHE A 15 -8.51 -1.04 -37.49
C PHE A 15 -7.17 -0.35 -37.15
N LEU A 16 -6.46 0.10 -38.19
CA LEU A 16 -5.21 0.85 -38.12
C LEU A 16 -5.48 2.35 -38.28
N ALA A 17 -4.65 3.12 -37.57
CA ALA A 17 -4.09 4.42 -37.94
C ALA A 17 -5.02 5.63 -38.03
N PHE A 18 -4.86 6.58 -37.09
CA PHE A 18 -4.17 7.87 -37.29
C PHE A 18 -4.40 8.75 -36.05
N ALA A 19 -3.34 9.13 -35.33
CA ALA A 19 -3.27 10.43 -34.63
C ALA A 19 -1.83 10.71 -34.18
N ARG A 20 -1.28 11.77 -34.76
CA ARG A 20 0.05 12.34 -34.52
C ARG A 20 0.22 12.80 -33.07
N VAL A 21 1.49 12.85 -32.67
CA VAL A 21 2.04 13.53 -31.48
C VAL A 21 1.28 14.83 -31.20
N GLY A 22 0.55 14.88 -30.10
CA GLY A 22 -0.14 16.05 -29.58
C GLY A 22 0.17 16.19 -28.10
N VAL A 23 0.80 17.32 -27.75
CA VAL A 23 1.00 17.76 -26.37
C VAL A 23 -0.36 17.80 -25.67
N TYR A 24 -0.53 17.00 -24.63
CA TYR A 24 -1.77 16.91 -23.87
C TYR A 24 -1.92 18.18 -23.01
N ASP A 25 -2.76 19.12 -23.44
CA ASP A 25 -3.10 20.32 -22.68
C ASP A 25 -3.97 19.94 -21.47
N ARG A 26 -3.43 20.16 -20.26
CA ARG A 26 -4.05 19.81 -18.97
C ARG A 26 -5.21 20.75 -18.55
N ARG A 27 -5.63 21.72 -19.38
CA ARG A 27 -6.56 22.79 -18.94
C ARG A 27 -8.05 22.58 -19.19
N ARG A 28 -8.51 21.41 -19.66
CA ARG A 28 -9.95 21.16 -19.87
C ARG A 28 -10.42 19.82 -19.33
N PHE A 29 -10.41 19.69 -18.01
CA PHE A 29 -11.31 18.76 -17.32
C PHE A 29 -11.81 19.44 -16.03
N HIS A 30 -13.04 19.94 -16.07
CA HIS A 30 -13.76 20.38 -14.86
C HIS A 30 -14.71 19.25 -14.44
N PRO A 31 -14.36 18.40 -13.47
CA PRO A 31 -15.35 17.57 -12.84
C PRO A 31 -16.18 18.44 -11.88
N ARG A 32 -17.28 19.00 -12.38
CA ARG A 32 -18.39 19.45 -11.51
C ARG A 32 -19.15 18.22 -11.04
N SER A 33 -18.58 17.53 -10.05
CA SER A 33 -19.32 16.63 -9.17
C SER A 33 -18.54 16.57 -7.86
N SER A 34 -19.05 17.24 -6.83
CA SER A 34 -18.58 17.05 -5.46
C SER A 34 -18.72 15.57 -5.14
N MET A 35 -17.60 14.85 -5.11
CA MET A 35 -17.55 13.49 -4.62
C MET A 35 -17.90 13.56 -3.13
N ALA A 36 -19.17 13.33 -2.79
CA ALA A 36 -19.61 13.23 -1.41
C ALA A 36 -18.89 12.02 -0.81
N TYR A 37 -17.97 12.28 0.13
CA TYR A 37 -17.17 11.24 0.77
C TYR A 37 -17.91 10.66 1.97
N PRO A 38 -17.80 9.35 2.21
CA PRO A 38 -18.68 8.63 3.11
C PRO A 38 -18.39 8.93 4.58
N ASP A 39 -19.44 8.85 5.39
CA ASP A 39 -19.44 9.04 6.84
C ASP A 39 -18.25 8.36 7.50
N ARG A 40 -17.52 9.14 8.31
CA ARG A 40 -16.41 8.67 9.15
C ARG A 40 -16.86 7.43 9.92
N MET A 41 -15.97 6.45 10.05
CA MET A 41 -16.15 5.39 11.04
C MET A 41 -16.41 6.09 12.40
N PRO A 42 -17.46 5.73 13.14
CA PRO A 42 -17.78 6.44 14.37
C PRO A 42 -16.57 6.36 15.31
N LEU A 43 -16.21 7.51 15.88
CA LEU A 43 -15.33 7.56 17.05
C LEU A 43 -16.07 6.83 18.16
N LEU A 44 -15.58 5.64 18.56
CA LEU A 44 -15.90 5.17 19.90
C LEU A 44 -15.16 6.10 20.86
N THR A 45 -15.96 6.95 21.51
CA THR A 45 -15.59 7.74 22.66
C THR A 45 -14.92 6.84 23.69
N ASP A 46 -13.80 7.34 24.21
CA ASP A 46 -13.04 6.91 25.38
C ASP A 46 -13.83 6.11 26.42
N GLN A 47 -14.06 4.82 26.15
CA GLN A 47 -14.50 3.85 27.16
C GLN A 47 -13.83 2.51 26.89
N GLY A 48 -12.61 2.46 27.41
CA GLY A 48 -11.79 1.26 27.47
C GLY A 48 -10.57 1.53 28.33
N GLN A 49 -10.74 2.16 29.50
CA GLN A 49 -9.72 2.08 30.54
C GLN A 49 -9.60 0.60 30.94
N THR A 50 -8.68 -0.12 30.32
CA THR A 50 -8.05 -1.26 30.97
C THR A 50 -7.25 -0.69 32.14
N GLN A 51 -7.79 -0.87 33.34
CA GLN A 51 -7.18 -0.50 34.62
C GLN A 51 -5.67 -0.78 34.59
N GLY A 52 -4.86 0.27 34.77
CA GLY A 52 -3.46 0.18 35.19
C GLY A 52 -2.38 0.07 34.10
N ASN A 53 -2.70 -0.05 32.81
CA ASN A 53 -1.66 -0.20 31.78
C ASN A 53 -1.49 1.04 30.88
N ARG A 54 -0.25 1.49 30.68
CA ARG A 54 0.07 2.66 29.85
C ARG A 54 -0.22 2.34 28.38
N LEU A 55 -1.13 3.07 27.77
CA LEU A 55 -1.40 2.96 26.33
C LEU A 55 -0.27 3.62 25.52
N HIS A 56 0.15 2.92 24.47
CA HIS A 56 1.13 3.38 23.49
C HIS A 56 0.40 3.84 22.22
N PRO A 57 0.38 5.15 21.89
CA PRO A 57 -0.33 5.65 20.73
C PRO A 57 0.49 5.51 19.45
N TYR A 58 -0.19 5.20 18.35
CA TYR A 58 0.38 5.00 17.03
C TYR A 58 -0.44 5.71 15.95
N LEU A 59 0.26 6.21 14.93
CA LEU A 59 -0.33 6.69 13.68
C LEU A 59 0.37 5.99 12.52
N VAL A 60 -0.34 5.11 11.83
CA VAL A 60 0.23 4.32 10.73
C VAL A 60 -0.71 4.34 9.54
N SER A 61 -0.22 4.73 8.37
CA SER A 61 -0.99 4.89 7.13
C SER A 61 -2.24 5.76 7.32
N GLY A 62 -2.13 6.78 8.19
CA GLY A 62 -3.24 7.66 8.55
C GLY A 62 -4.27 7.06 9.50
N VAL A 63 -4.07 5.85 10.02
CA VAL A 63 -4.94 5.23 11.03
C VAL A 63 -4.31 5.40 12.41
N ARG A 64 -5.05 6.05 13.31
CA ARG A 64 -4.70 6.24 14.71
C ARG A 64 -5.25 5.10 15.56
N PHE A 65 -4.41 4.55 16.43
CA PHE A 65 -4.80 3.51 17.40
C PHE A 65 -3.85 3.52 18.59
N ALA A 66 -4.19 2.78 19.64
CA ALA A 66 -3.31 2.58 20.79
C ALA A 66 -3.33 1.12 21.23
N LEU A 67 -2.23 0.66 21.82
CA LEU A 67 -2.08 -0.69 22.36
C LEU A 67 -1.52 -0.63 23.78
N GLY A 68 -1.83 -1.65 24.60
CA GLY A 68 -1.29 -1.80 25.96
C GLY A 68 0.17 -2.27 26.01
N HIS A 69 0.83 -2.44 24.86
CA HIS A 69 2.23 -2.84 24.76
C HIS A 69 2.88 -2.15 23.55
N PRO A 70 4.20 -1.95 23.55
CA PRO A 70 4.89 -1.35 22.42
C PRO A 70 4.89 -2.29 21.20
N LEU A 71 4.74 -1.73 19.99
CA LEU A 71 5.02 -2.40 18.73
C LEU A 71 6.43 -2.04 18.23
N PRO A 72 7.31 -3.01 17.98
CA PRO A 72 8.64 -2.74 17.48
C PRO A 72 8.60 -2.20 16.04
N LEU A 73 9.52 -1.30 15.71
CA LEU A 73 9.67 -0.71 14.37
C LEU A 73 8.37 -0.05 13.86
N VAL A 74 7.64 0.59 14.78
CA VAL A 74 6.47 1.43 14.53
C VAL A 74 6.68 2.74 15.28
N ALA A 75 6.65 3.87 14.58
CA ALA A 75 6.78 5.17 15.20
C ALA A 75 5.55 5.46 16.07
N ALA A 76 5.77 6.07 17.24
CA ALA A 76 4.69 6.60 18.06
C ALA A 76 3.92 7.70 17.30
N ASP A 77 2.65 7.89 17.66
CA ASP A 77 1.82 8.96 17.10
C ASP A 77 2.44 10.35 17.39
N PRO A 78 2.85 11.11 16.36
CA PRO A 78 3.41 12.45 16.55
C PRO A 78 2.33 13.49 16.90
N GLY A 79 1.05 13.11 16.95
CA GLY A 79 -0.08 14.03 17.04
C GLY A 79 -0.50 14.57 15.67
N GLY A 80 -1.66 15.25 15.62
CA GLY A 80 -2.17 15.86 14.39
C GLY A 80 -3.27 15.05 13.67
N PRO A 81 -3.54 15.33 12.39
CA PRO A 81 -4.67 14.75 11.68
C PRO A 81 -4.49 13.24 11.45
N ALA A 82 -5.61 12.52 11.42
CA ALA A 82 -5.68 11.13 11.01
C ALA A 82 -6.85 10.95 10.03
N LEU A 83 -6.73 9.95 9.14
CA LEU A 83 -7.79 9.52 8.24
C LEU A 83 -8.87 8.74 8.98
N ALA A 84 -8.46 7.95 9.97
CA ALA A 84 -9.34 7.18 10.81
C ALA A 84 -8.73 7.01 12.20
N GLN A 85 -9.57 6.73 13.19
CA GLN A 85 -9.15 6.34 14.53
C GLN A 85 -9.92 5.08 14.92
N VAL A 86 -9.23 4.10 15.46
CA VAL A 86 -9.82 2.81 15.84
C VAL A 86 -9.44 2.43 17.26
N ALA A 87 -10.42 1.95 18.02
CA ALA A 87 -10.17 1.27 19.28
C ALA A 87 -9.58 -0.12 19.01
N VAL A 88 -8.67 -0.55 19.88
CA VAL A 88 -8.11 -1.90 19.83
C VAL A 88 -8.40 -2.59 21.16
N THR A 89 -9.02 -3.76 21.09
CA THR A 89 -9.38 -4.57 22.24
C THR A 89 -8.69 -5.93 22.12
N VAL A 90 -8.10 -6.41 23.22
CA VAL A 90 -7.59 -7.79 23.30
C VAL A 90 -8.66 -8.62 24.00
N ALA A 91 -9.27 -9.56 23.29
CA ALA A 91 -10.33 -10.40 23.81
C ALA A 91 -10.43 -11.70 23.00
N PRO A 92 -10.85 -12.83 23.62
CA PRO A 92 -11.06 -14.07 22.90
C PRO A 92 -12.02 -13.90 21.72
N LEU A 93 -11.65 -14.44 20.57
CA LEU A 93 -12.48 -14.50 19.37
C LEU A 93 -12.82 -15.95 19.08
N ALA A 94 -14.12 -16.24 19.01
CA ALA A 94 -14.60 -17.55 18.62
C ALA A 94 -13.91 -18.01 17.30
N PRO A 95 -13.65 -19.33 17.14
CA PRO A 95 -13.28 -19.89 15.85
C PRO A 95 -14.25 -19.39 14.80
N PRO A 96 -13.77 -19.02 13.60
CA PRO A 96 -14.58 -18.31 12.62
C PRO A 96 -15.96 -18.95 12.54
N PRO A 97 -16.98 -18.30 13.15
CA PRO A 97 -18.33 -18.76 12.95
C PRO A 97 -18.63 -18.38 11.50
N VAL A 98 -19.15 -19.32 10.74
CA VAL A 98 -19.85 -19.00 9.50
C VAL A 98 -21.09 -18.22 9.94
N ALA A 99 -20.94 -16.94 10.29
CA ALA A 99 -22.09 -16.05 10.30
C ALA A 99 -22.69 -16.18 8.90
N GLU A 100 -24.00 -16.41 8.78
CA GLU A 100 -24.65 -16.77 7.51
C GLU A 100 -24.34 -15.77 6.36
N ALA A 101 -23.95 -14.54 6.69
CA ALA A 101 -23.57 -13.48 5.75
C ALA A 101 -22.05 -13.33 5.48
N ALA A 102 -21.17 -14.15 6.07
CA ALA A 102 -19.72 -14.04 5.90
C ALA A 102 -19.20 -14.94 4.76
N VAL A 103 -18.49 -14.35 3.80
CA VAL A 103 -17.88 -15.08 2.68
C VAL A 103 -16.39 -15.31 2.93
N SER A 104 -15.94 -16.57 2.83
CA SER A 104 -14.50 -16.88 2.82
C SER A 104 -13.88 -16.48 1.48
N ILE A 105 -12.77 -15.75 1.53
CA ILE A 105 -12.03 -15.31 0.33
C ILE A 105 -10.62 -15.91 0.24
N GLY A 106 -10.37 -16.97 1.01
CA GLY A 106 -9.09 -17.63 1.16
C GLY A 106 -8.07 -16.82 1.98
N MET A 107 -6.87 -17.38 2.15
CA MET A 107 -5.77 -16.80 2.95
C MET A 107 -6.18 -16.47 4.41
N GLY A 108 -7.08 -17.27 5.00
CA GLY A 108 -7.57 -17.06 6.36
C GLY A 108 -8.41 -15.80 6.54
N MET A 109 -9.17 -15.36 5.52
CA MET A 109 -10.01 -14.17 5.58
C MET A 109 -11.49 -14.52 5.35
N TRP A 110 -12.36 -13.97 6.19
CA TRP A 110 -13.81 -14.01 6.05
C TRP A 110 -14.36 -12.58 6.08
N VAL A 111 -15.17 -12.24 5.09
CA VAL A 111 -15.72 -10.89 4.95
C VAL A 111 -17.22 -10.95 5.18
N GLY A 112 -17.70 -10.19 6.15
CA GLY A 112 -19.13 -9.95 6.38
C GLY A 112 -19.49 -8.49 6.12
N PRO A 113 -20.76 -8.12 6.33
CA PRO A 113 -21.18 -6.73 6.24
C PRO A 113 -20.39 -5.87 7.23
N ASN A 114 -19.63 -4.90 6.71
CA ASN A 114 -18.82 -3.95 7.48
C ASN A 114 -17.74 -4.56 8.40
N ARG A 115 -17.34 -5.81 8.19
CA ARG A 115 -16.33 -6.46 9.02
C ARG A 115 -15.50 -7.49 8.29
N VAL A 116 -14.27 -7.72 8.76
CA VAL A 116 -13.35 -8.71 8.23
C VAL A 116 -12.71 -9.47 9.37
N LEU A 117 -12.90 -10.79 9.39
CA LEU A 117 -12.25 -11.70 10.32
C LEU A 117 -11.03 -12.33 9.67
N PHE A 118 -9.93 -12.37 10.40
CA PHE A 118 -8.65 -12.95 10.01
C PHE A 118 -8.29 -14.12 10.91
N SER A 119 -7.80 -15.20 10.32
CA SER A 119 -7.09 -16.28 11.00
C SER A 119 -5.64 -16.31 10.53
N PHE A 120 -4.73 -16.34 11.49
CA PHE A 120 -3.29 -16.41 11.29
C PHE A 120 -2.74 -17.79 11.68
N GLY A 121 -3.55 -18.83 11.52
CA GLY A 121 -3.21 -20.20 11.93
C GLY A 121 -3.03 -20.29 13.46
N ALA A 122 -1.92 -20.89 13.89
CA ALA A 122 -1.59 -21.07 15.31
C ALA A 122 -1.36 -19.74 16.05
N HIS A 123 -1.05 -18.66 15.34
CA HIS A 123 -0.78 -17.37 15.99
C HIS A 123 -2.03 -16.74 16.59
N GLY A 124 -3.23 -17.08 16.09
CA GLY A 124 -4.50 -16.53 16.58
C GLY A 124 -5.32 -15.83 15.49
N ARG A 125 -6.15 -14.87 15.92
CA ARG A 125 -7.19 -14.22 15.10
C ARG A 125 -7.26 -12.72 15.34
N ALA A 126 -7.87 -12.02 14.39
CA ALA A 126 -8.26 -10.64 14.57
C ALA A 126 -9.55 -10.33 13.83
N LEU A 127 -10.41 -9.52 14.42
CA LEU A 127 -11.62 -8.97 13.81
C LEU A 127 -11.41 -7.48 13.57
N VAL A 128 -11.65 -7.03 12.36
CA VAL A 128 -11.76 -5.60 12.05
C VAL A 128 -13.21 -5.31 11.72
N ASP A 129 -13.86 -4.50 12.53
CA ASP A 129 -15.28 -4.17 12.45
C ASP A 129 -15.47 -2.65 12.41
N ARG A 130 -16.36 -2.17 11.53
CA ARG A 130 -16.60 -0.73 11.35
C ARG A 130 -17.23 -0.06 12.58
N VAL A 131 -17.86 -0.81 13.48
CA VAL A 131 -18.50 -0.26 14.67
C VAL A 131 -17.61 -0.46 15.88
N SER A 132 -17.15 -1.69 16.15
CA SER A 132 -16.42 -2.01 17.38
C SER A 132 -14.91 -1.83 17.29
N GLY A 133 -14.35 -1.50 16.13
CA GLY A 133 -12.90 -1.30 15.95
C GLY A 133 -12.17 -2.61 15.66
N VAL A 134 -11.00 -2.79 16.28
CA VAL A 134 -10.14 -3.96 16.07
C VAL A 134 -10.11 -4.83 17.32
N THR A 135 -10.52 -6.09 17.21
CA THR A 135 -10.36 -7.08 18.27
C THR A 135 -9.20 -8.02 17.93
N LEU A 136 -8.27 -8.20 18.86
CA LEU A 136 -7.11 -9.08 18.74
C LEU A 136 -7.26 -10.27 19.69
N ASP A 137 -7.08 -11.47 19.14
CA ASP A 137 -7.05 -12.73 19.87
C ASP A 137 -5.83 -13.53 19.41
N PHE A 138 -4.64 -13.00 19.72
CA PHE A 138 -3.37 -13.62 19.39
C PHE A 138 -2.82 -14.41 20.57
N ASP A 139 -2.05 -15.45 20.27
CA ASP A 139 -1.23 -16.16 21.25
C ASP A 139 -0.37 -15.14 22.02
N PRO A 140 -0.44 -15.10 23.37
CA PRO A 140 0.41 -14.22 24.17
C PRO A 140 1.91 -14.39 23.93
N ALA A 141 2.34 -15.56 23.44
CA ALA A 141 3.74 -15.84 23.07
C ALA A 141 4.11 -15.38 21.64
N LEU A 142 3.20 -14.74 20.91
CA LEU A 142 3.46 -14.25 19.56
C LEU A 142 4.60 -13.23 19.55
N ASP A 143 5.56 -13.44 18.64
CA ASP A 143 6.65 -12.51 18.41
C ASP A 143 6.12 -11.08 18.11
N PRO A 144 6.55 -10.05 18.84
CA PRO A 144 6.05 -8.68 18.66
C PRO A 144 6.28 -8.09 17.26
N HIS A 145 7.34 -8.49 16.55
CA HIS A 145 7.59 -8.06 15.16
C HIS A 145 6.59 -8.70 14.21
N LEU A 146 6.19 -9.95 14.46
CA LEU A 146 5.17 -10.62 13.69
C LEU A 146 3.78 -10.00 13.94
N LEU A 147 3.46 -9.67 15.19
CA LEU A 147 2.26 -8.90 15.54
C LEU A 147 2.23 -7.54 14.82
N ALA A 148 3.33 -6.78 14.89
CA ALA A 148 3.47 -5.49 14.19
C ALA A 148 3.34 -5.65 12.66
N GLN A 149 3.80 -6.77 12.10
CA GLN A 149 3.62 -7.09 10.69
C GLN A 149 2.14 -7.36 10.34
N TYR A 150 1.43 -8.15 11.14
CA TYR A 150 0.01 -8.42 10.90
C TYR A 150 -0.82 -7.15 11.04
N PHE A 151 -0.58 -6.38 12.09
CA PHE A 151 -1.31 -5.17 12.39
C PHE A 151 -1.07 -4.10 11.33
N CYS A 152 0.18 -3.64 11.15
CA CYS A 152 0.50 -2.56 10.21
C CYS A 152 0.29 -2.94 8.73
N GLY A 153 0.29 -4.23 8.42
CA GLY A 153 0.01 -4.73 7.08
C GLY A 153 -1.48 -4.95 6.85
N THR A 154 -1.96 -6.09 7.34
CA THR A 154 -3.27 -6.62 6.92
C THR A 154 -4.42 -5.97 7.67
N LEU A 155 -4.29 -5.76 8.99
CA LEU A 155 -5.38 -5.20 9.79
C LEU A 155 -5.61 -3.73 9.47
N ILE A 156 -4.55 -2.92 9.38
CA ILE A 156 -4.66 -1.52 8.93
C ILE A 156 -5.23 -1.42 7.52
N SER A 157 -4.85 -2.31 6.60
CA SER A 157 -5.46 -2.34 5.29
C SER A 157 -6.97 -2.60 5.38
N ALA A 158 -7.41 -3.57 6.18
CA ALA A 158 -8.84 -3.84 6.37
C ALA A 158 -9.59 -2.64 6.95
N VAL A 159 -9.01 -1.94 7.94
CA VAL A 159 -9.56 -0.67 8.46
C VAL A 159 -9.73 0.33 7.33
N LEU A 160 -8.68 0.55 6.53
CA LEU A 160 -8.72 1.49 5.40
C LEU A 160 -9.76 1.09 4.34
N HIS A 161 -9.94 -0.20 4.05
CA HIS A 161 -11.01 -0.69 3.17
C HIS A 161 -12.39 -0.36 3.74
N LEU A 162 -12.63 -0.61 5.03
CA LEU A 162 -13.90 -0.29 5.69
C LEU A 162 -14.15 1.23 5.76
N CYS A 163 -13.10 2.04 5.83
CA CYS A 163 -13.15 3.49 5.68
C CYS A 163 -13.28 3.96 4.22
N ARG A 164 -13.44 3.05 3.26
CA ARG A 164 -13.56 3.33 1.81
C ARG A 164 -12.33 4.08 1.26
N LEU A 165 -11.18 3.84 1.89
CA LEU A 165 -9.86 4.35 1.56
C LEU A 165 -8.85 3.22 1.25
N PRO A 166 -9.17 2.18 0.45
CA PRO A 166 -8.27 1.06 0.18
C PRO A 166 -6.84 1.51 -0.23
N PRO A 167 -5.78 1.01 0.42
CA PRO A 167 -4.42 1.49 0.19
C PRO A 167 -3.78 0.87 -1.06
N LEU A 168 -2.75 1.54 -1.60
CA LEU A 168 -1.89 0.98 -2.64
C LEU A 168 -0.86 0.03 -2.02
N HIS A 169 -0.55 -1.05 -2.74
CA HIS A 169 0.57 -1.95 -2.48
C HIS A 169 1.83 -1.37 -3.10
N ALA A 170 2.41 -0.39 -2.42
CA ALA A 170 3.49 0.44 -2.94
C ALA A 170 4.58 0.70 -1.91
N SER A 171 5.79 0.92 -2.41
CA SER A 171 6.84 1.62 -1.68
C SER A 171 6.80 3.09 -2.11
N CYS A 172 6.55 4.01 -1.19
CA CYS A 172 6.36 5.42 -1.47
C CYS A 172 7.49 6.23 -0.86
N LEU A 173 8.07 7.15 -1.64
CA LEU A 173 9.19 8.00 -1.21
C LEU A 173 8.96 9.44 -1.65
N VAL A 174 9.48 10.38 -0.86
CA VAL A 174 9.40 11.81 -1.11
C VAL A 174 10.72 12.30 -1.70
N HIS A 175 10.61 13.00 -2.83
CA HIS A 175 11.74 13.64 -3.48
C HIS A 175 12.26 14.80 -2.61
N PRO A 176 13.56 14.85 -2.30
CA PRO A 176 14.09 15.79 -1.31
C PRO A 176 13.99 17.26 -1.73
N ALA A 177 14.09 17.55 -3.04
CA ALA A 177 14.06 18.93 -3.53
C ALA A 177 12.64 19.47 -3.76
N THR A 178 11.69 18.62 -4.18
CA THR A 178 10.35 19.08 -4.59
C THR A 178 9.28 18.80 -3.54
N GLY A 179 9.53 17.89 -2.58
CA GLY A 179 8.53 17.44 -1.61
C GLY A 179 7.42 16.57 -2.21
N GLY A 180 7.46 16.27 -3.51
CA GLY A 180 6.53 15.38 -4.19
C GLY A 180 6.82 13.91 -3.90
N ALA A 181 5.77 13.14 -3.59
CA ALA A 181 5.87 11.72 -3.35
C ALA A 181 5.65 10.90 -4.63
N ILE A 182 6.47 9.86 -4.81
CA ILE A 182 6.33 8.86 -5.87
C ILE A 182 6.08 7.50 -5.23
N ALA A 183 5.04 6.81 -5.70
CA ALA A 183 4.72 5.45 -5.30
C ALA A 183 5.19 4.43 -6.34
N LEU A 184 6.08 3.53 -5.94
CA LEU A 184 6.55 2.40 -6.74
C LEU A 184 5.62 1.21 -6.55
N VAL A 185 4.98 0.75 -7.62
CA VAL A 185 4.10 -0.44 -7.65
C VAL A 185 4.69 -1.51 -8.56
N ALA A 186 4.42 -2.78 -8.27
CA ALA A 186 4.94 -3.92 -9.02
C ALA A 186 4.31 -5.21 -8.49
N ARG A 187 4.46 -6.32 -9.21
CA ARG A 187 4.07 -7.62 -8.66
C ARG A 187 4.95 -7.96 -7.44
N ARG A 188 4.45 -8.86 -6.59
CA ARG A 188 5.19 -9.27 -5.38
C ARG A 188 6.52 -9.90 -5.80
N GLY A 189 7.62 -9.46 -5.20
CA GLY A 189 8.97 -9.93 -5.53
C GLY A 189 9.69 -9.11 -6.61
N ASP A 190 9.02 -8.16 -7.28
CA ASP A 190 9.61 -7.43 -8.40
C ASP A 190 10.51 -6.24 -7.99
N GLY A 191 11.00 -6.21 -6.73
CA GLY A 191 12.04 -5.28 -6.30
C GLY A 191 11.62 -3.84 -5.95
N LYS A 192 10.31 -3.55 -5.69
CA LYS A 192 9.85 -2.21 -5.25
C LYS A 192 10.63 -1.70 -4.03
N SER A 193 10.64 -2.49 -2.95
CA SER A 193 11.31 -2.13 -1.71
C SER A 193 12.83 -2.03 -1.90
N THR A 194 13.41 -2.81 -2.81
CA THR A 194 14.84 -2.75 -3.15
C THR A 194 15.18 -1.43 -3.86
N LEU A 195 14.39 -1.03 -4.86
CA LEU A 195 14.56 0.26 -5.54
C LEU A 195 14.29 1.43 -4.59
N ALA A 196 13.28 1.31 -3.72
CA ALA A 196 13.02 2.28 -2.67
C ALA A 196 14.21 2.44 -1.70
N ALA A 197 14.82 1.33 -1.29
CA ALA A 197 16.01 1.36 -0.45
C ALA A 197 17.20 2.01 -1.17
N MET A 198 17.42 1.73 -2.46
CA MET A 198 18.44 2.42 -3.26
C MET A 198 18.18 3.93 -3.33
N LEU A 199 16.94 4.35 -3.58
CA LEU A 199 16.58 5.78 -3.59
C LEU A 199 16.78 6.44 -2.22
N ARG A 200 16.56 5.71 -1.12
CA ARG A 200 16.85 6.21 0.24
C ARG A 200 18.33 6.51 0.43
N GLU A 201 19.22 5.65 -0.06
CA GLU A 201 20.66 5.89 -0.02
C GLU A 201 21.07 7.11 -0.88
N ARG A 202 20.22 7.49 -1.84
CA ARG A 202 20.37 8.71 -2.65
C ARG A 202 19.66 9.95 -2.08
N GLY A 203 19.20 9.89 -0.82
CA GLY A 203 18.61 11.05 -0.14
C GLY A 203 17.09 11.17 -0.24
N TRP A 204 16.41 10.27 -0.95
CA TRP A 204 14.95 10.25 -0.94
C TRP A 204 14.41 9.82 0.42
N ARG A 205 13.39 10.52 0.92
CA ARG A 205 12.82 10.21 2.23
C ARG A 205 11.75 9.13 2.08
N PRO A 206 11.94 7.92 2.64
CA PRO A 206 10.90 6.90 2.57
C PRO A 206 9.67 7.35 3.36
N LEU A 207 8.49 7.18 2.78
CA LEU A 207 7.22 7.51 3.39
C LEU A 207 6.49 6.26 3.86
N ALA A 208 6.44 5.23 3.01
CA ALA A 208 5.76 3.97 3.33
C ALA A 208 6.35 2.81 2.52
N ASP A 209 6.29 1.60 3.06
CA ASP A 209 6.56 0.36 2.32
C ASP A 209 5.39 -0.62 2.49
N ASP A 210 5.00 -1.27 1.39
CA ASP A 210 3.86 -2.19 1.22
C ASP A 210 2.43 -1.65 1.43
N VAL A 211 2.18 -0.80 2.42
CA VAL A 211 0.84 -0.20 2.65
C VAL A 211 0.97 1.31 2.54
N THR A 212 0.55 1.86 1.40
CA THR A 212 0.51 3.30 1.16
C THR A 212 -0.94 3.76 1.10
N ALA A 213 -1.43 4.38 2.17
CA ALA A 213 -2.73 5.03 2.17
C ALA A 213 -2.65 6.37 1.42
N VAL A 214 -3.65 6.65 0.59
CA VAL A 214 -3.73 7.88 -0.21
C VAL A 214 -5.08 8.54 0.01
N ALA A 215 -5.12 9.77 0.49
CA ALA A 215 -6.38 10.48 0.70
C ALA A 215 -6.25 11.93 0.21
N PRO A 216 -7.31 12.52 -0.37
CA PRO A 216 -7.27 13.92 -0.75
C PRO A 216 -7.12 14.80 0.50
N ALA A 217 -6.27 15.82 0.41
CA ALA A 217 -6.29 16.94 1.34
C ALA A 217 -7.53 17.83 1.11
N ALA A 218 -7.73 18.83 1.96
CA ALA A 218 -8.85 19.77 1.85
C ALA A 218 -8.88 20.51 0.49
N ASN A 219 -7.73 20.69 -0.15
CA ASN A 219 -7.60 21.29 -1.48
C ASN A 219 -7.78 20.28 -2.64
N GLY A 220 -8.17 19.04 -2.35
CA GLY A 220 -8.36 17.97 -3.34
C GLY A 220 -7.07 17.23 -3.75
N VAL A 221 -5.88 17.76 -3.43
CA VAL A 221 -4.62 17.12 -3.83
C VAL A 221 -4.43 15.80 -3.06
N PRO A 222 -4.24 14.65 -3.75
CA PRO A 222 -3.98 13.38 -3.09
C PRO A 222 -2.70 13.42 -2.26
N GLN A 223 -2.81 13.05 -0.99
CA GLN A 223 -1.71 12.92 -0.05
C GLN A 223 -1.46 11.44 0.24
N ALA A 224 -0.22 10.99 0.08
CA ALA A 224 0.22 9.71 0.61
C ALA A 224 0.56 9.86 2.10
N TRP A 225 0.20 8.86 2.90
CA TRP A 225 0.37 8.89 4.35
C TRP A 225 1.53 8.00 4.82
N PRO A 226 2.28 8.40 5.87
CA PRO A 226 3.40 7.64 6.39
C PRO A 226 2.99 6.24 6.86
N GLY A 227 3.76 5.23 6.45
CA GLY A 227 3.66 3.86 6.94
C GLY A 227 4.55 3.63 8.16
N PRO A 228 4.72 2.37 8.60
CA PRO A 228 5.75 2.07 9.59
C PRO A 228 7.14 2.37 9.02
N PRO A 229 8.09 2.88 9.82
CA PRO A 229 9.41 3.32 9.34
C PRO A 229 10.37 2.15 9.13
N ARG A 230 10.00 1.20 8.26
CA ARG A 230 10.81 0.03 7.94
C ARG A 230 10.59 -0.44 6.50
N PHE A 231 11.65 -0.93 5.87
CA PHE A 231 11.57 -1.70 4.63
C PHE A 231 11.49 -3.20 4.89
N ARG A 232 10.94 -3.95 3.92
CA ARG A 232 11.03 -5.42 3.86
C ARG A 232 11.94 -5.90 2.73
N LEU A 233 13.21 -6.17 3.07
CA LEU A 233 14.25 -6.54 2.11
C LEU A 233 14.66 -7.99 2.25
N SER A 234 14.93 -8.67 1.13
CA SER A 234 15.66 -9.96 1.18
C SER A 234 17.15 -9.70 1.51
N PRO A 235 17.89 -10.70 1.98
CA PRO A 235 19.35 -10.59 2.13
C PRO A 235 20.05 -10.07 0.87
N ASP A 236 19.72 -10.62 -0.31
CA ASP A 236 20.27 -10.15 -1.59
C ASP A 236 19.94 -8.68 -1.87
N SER A 237 18.74 -8.23 -1.51
CA SER A 237 18.34 -6.84 -1.68
C SER A 237 19.14 -5.91 -0.77
N MET A 238 19.39 -6.31 0.49
CA MET A 238 20.21 -5.55 1.42
C MET A 238 21.65 -5.43 0.92
N ALA A 239 22.25 -6.55 0.50
CA ALA A 239 23.59 -6.59 -0.05
C ALA A 239 23.72 -5.67 -1.27
N ALA A 240 22.73 -5.70 -2.17
CA ALA A 240 22.72 -4.89 -3.38
C ALA A 240 22.61 -3.36 -3.13
N VAL A 241 22.10 -2.94 -1.97
CA VAL A 241 22.03 -1.52 -1.57
C VAL A 241 23.06 -1.15 -0.50
N GLY A 242 24.03 -2.04 -0.21
CA GLY A 242 25.10 -1.78 0.75
C GLY A 242 24.66 -1.78 2.21
N LEU A 243 23.51 -2.35 2.55
CA LEU A 243 23.04 -2.47 3.93
C LEU A 243 23.60 -3.74 4.59
N THR A 244 24.09 -3.60 5.82
CA THR A 244 24.69 -4.69 6.61
C THR A 244 23.72 -5.26 7.65
N ASP A 245 24.03 -6.43 8.20
CA ASP A 245 23.17 -7.17 9.14
C ASP A 245 22.79 -6.37 10.39
N GLY A 246 23.64 -5.44 10.85
CA GLY A 246 23.34 -4.56 12.00
C GLY A 246 22.20 -3.55 11.76
N THR A 247 21.69 -3.45 10.53
CA THR A 247 20.55 -2.59 10.15
C THR A 247 19.23 -3.34 10.06
N ALA A 248 19.27 -4.66 10.21
CA ALA A 248 18.17 -5.57 9.95
C ALA A 248 17.69 -6.30 11.20
N VAL A 249 16.38 -6.47 11.30
CA VAL A 249 15.75 -7.36 12.26
C VAL A 249 15.08 -8.50 11.49
N GLY A 250 15.63 -9.70 11.62
CA GLY A 250 14.94 -10.94 11.26
C GLY A 250 13.99 -11.35 12.39
N PHE A 251 12.94 -12.11 12.06
CA PHE A 251 12.05 -12.73 13.04
C PHE A 251 11.61 -14.11 12.54
N PRO A 252 11.14 -15.01 13.43
CA PRO A 252 10.82 -16.39 13.05
C PRO A 252 9.89 -16.50 11.84
N GLY A 253 10.28 -17.31 10.84
CA GLY A 253 9.52 -17.53 9.61
C GLY A 253 9.58 -16.38 8.58
N ALA A 254 10.38 -15.35 8.81
CA ALA A 254 10.52 -14.23 7.86
C ALA A 254 11.50 -14.56 6.72
N ALA A 255 11.01 -14.57 5.48
CA ALA A 255 11.85 -14.65 4.28
C ALA A 255 12.56 -13.31 3.94
N LYS A 256 12.29 -12.25 4.71
CA LYS A 256 12.78 -10.89 4.50
C LYS A 256 13.04 -10.23 5.85
N ASN A 257 14.07 -9.41 5.89
CA ASN A 257 14.46 -8.62 7.05
C ASN A 257 13.73 -7.28 7.10
N LEU A 258 13.50 -6.79 8.32
CA LEU A 258 12.99 -5.45 8.58
C LEU A 258 14.15 -4.48 8.72
N VAL A 259 14.18 -3.43 7.90
CA VAL A 259 15.27 -2.44 7.91
C VAL A 259 14.73 -1.05 8.24
N GLU A 260 15.12 -0.50 9.38
CA GLU A 260 14.71 0.85 9.82
C GLU A 260 15.75 1.93 9.47
N LYS A 261 17.03 1.62 9.62
CA LYS A 261 18.16 2.55 9.40
C LYS A 261 18.66 2.51 7.94
N GLY A 262 19.27 3.61 7.49
CA GLY A 262 19.75 3.82 6.12
C GLY A 262 20.01 5.31 5.88
N GLY A 263 20.39 5.69 4.65
CA GLY A 263 20.85 7.04 4.31
C GLY A 263 19.92 8.17 4.76
N ALA A 264 18.78 8.35 4.08
CA ALA A 264 17.83 9.40 4.42
C ALA A 264 16.90 9.04 5.61
N PRO A 265 16.41 10.03 6.37
CA PRO A 265 15.39 9.80 7.40
C PRO A 265 14.02 9.51 6.77
N TRP A 266 13.18 8.80 7.53
CA TRP A 266 11.78 8.60 7.18
C TRP A 266 11.00 9.93 7.19
N GLN A 267 9.99 10.01 6.34
CA GLN A 267 9.06 11.12 6.28
C GLN A 267 8.02 10.99 7.40
N VAL A 268 7.83 12.05 8.19
CA VAL A 268 7.00 12.04 9.42
C VAL A 268 5.53 12.37 9.14
N GLY A 269 5.24 13.18 8.13
CA GLY A 269 3.88 13.63 7.78
C GLY A 269 3.48 13.27 6.35
N PRO A 270 2.18 13.41 6.01
CA PRO A 270 1.71 13.16 4.65
C PRO A 270 2.41 14.05 3.61
N ALA A 271 2.50 13.55 2.38
CA ALA A 271 3.13 14.25 1.26
C ALA A 271 2.30 14.12 -0.02
N PRO A 272 2.29 15.14 -0.91
CA PRO A 272 1.51 15.12 -2.13
C PRO A 272 1.98 14.00 -3.05
N LEU A 273 1.08 13.07 -3.39
CA LEU A 273 1.38 12.01 -4.35
C LEU A 273 1.32 12.60 -5.76
N VAL A 274 2.46 12.66 -6.44
CA VAL A 274 2.55 13.27 -7.79
C VAL A 274 2.60 12.22 -8.89
N ALA A 275 3.14 11.02 -8.59
CA ALA A 275 3.22 9.95 -9.55
C ALA A 275 3.15 8.54 -8.94
N VAL A 276 2.71 7.60 -9.77
CA VAL A 276 2.83 6.16 -9.53
C VAL A 276 3.66 5.56 -10.65
N ILE A 277 4.68 4.77 -10.31
CA ILE A 277 5.54 4.09 -11.28
C ILE A 277 5.34 2.59 -11.13
N GLU A 278 4.81 1.94 -12.16
CA GLU A 278 4.75 0.49 -12.24
C GLU A 278 6.08 -0.07 -12.76
N LEU A 279 6.74 -0.91 -11.96
CA LEU A 279 7.88 -1.70 -12.44
C LEU A 279 7.36 -2.83 -13.32
N ALA A 280 7.82 -2.86 -14.57
CA ALA A 280 7.45 -3.87 -15.54
C ALA A 280 8.70 -4.54 -16.12
N ASP A 281 8.54 -5.82 -16.46
CA ASP A 281 9.62 -6.58 -17.09
C ASP A 281 9.72 -6.24 -18.57
N GLY A 282 10.96 -6.18 -19.04
CA GLY A 282 11.29 -6.01 -20.44
C GLY A 282 12.70 -6.52 -20.73
N THR A 283 13.07 -6.43 -22.00
CA THR A 283 14.36 -6.89 -22.52
C THR A 283 15.29 -5.74 -22.85
N GLU A 284 14.85 -4.50 -22.61
CA GLU A 284 15.60 -3.28 -22.84
C GLU A 284 16.91 -3.28 -22.04
N GLU A 285 17.99 -2.85 -22.70
CA GLU A 285 19.33 -2.81 -22.08
C GLU A 285 19.40 -1.74 -20.98
N ARG A 286 18.75 -0.60 -21.21
CA ARG A 286 18.60 0.50 -20.24
C ARG A 286 17.14 0.62 -19.81
N PRO A 287 16.87 1.02 -18.56
CA PRO A 287 15.50 1.22 -18.11
C PRO A 287 14.78 2.32 -18.91
N LEU A 288 13.52 2.08 -19.25
CA LEU A 288 12.69 3.04 -19.99
C LEU A 288 11.44 3.41 -19.20
N VAL A 289 11.23 4.71 -19.02
CA VAL A 289 10.01 5.26 -18.42
C VAL A 289 9.02 5.63 -19.52
N ARG A 290 7.83 5.05 -19.49
CA ARG A 290 6.74 5.35 -20.43
C ARG A 290 5.48 5.84 -19.69
N PRO A 291 4.83 6.92 -20.11
CA PRO A 291 3.55 7.31 -19.54
C PRO A 291 2.47 6.27 -19.87
N CYS A 292 1.57 6.02 -18.94
CA CYS A 292 0.40 5.17 -19.15
C CYS A 292 -0.76 6.00 -19.69
N ALA A 293 -1.46 5.49 -20.70
CA ALA A 293 -2.75 6.04 -21.09
C ALA A 293 -3.74 5.96 -19.89
N PRO A 294 -4.71 6.89 -19.76
CA PRO A 294 -5.56 6.96 -18.56
C PRO A 294 -6.26 5.66 -18.16
N HIS A 295 -6.76 4.89 -19.13
CA HIS A 295 -7.42 3.60 -18.85
C HIS A 295 -6.42 2.53 -18.34
N VAL A 296 -5.19 2.53 -18.84
CA VAL A 296 -4.11 1.67 -18.34
C VAL A 296 -3.72 2.12 -16.93
N ALA A 297 -3.60 3.43 -16.71
CA ALA A 297 -3.29 4.02 -15.41
C ALA A 297 -4.30 3.63 -14.33
N ALA A 298 -5.61 3.71 -14.63
CA ALA A 298 -6.67 3.26 -13.72
C ALA A 298 -6.55 1.77 -13.40
N THR A 299 -6.24 0.95 -14.42
CA THR A 299 -6.05 -0.50 -14.25
C THR A 299 -4.84 -0.81 -13.37
N VAL A 300 -3.73 -0.07 -13.51
CA VAL A 300 -2.53 -0.20 -12.66
C VAL A 300 -2.88 0.11 -11.20
N LEU A 301 -3.55 1.24 -10.94
CA LEU A 301 -3.97 1.61 -9.58
C LEU A 301 -4.87 0.53 -8.95
N GLY A 302 -5.84 0.02 -9.71
CA GLY A 302 -6.74 -1.02 -9.23
C GLY A 302 -6.03 -2.35 -8.98
N ALA A 303 -5.16 -2.77 -9.91
CA ALA A 303 -4.42 -4.03 -9.81
C ALA A 303 -3.46 -4.06 -8.61
N HIS A 304 -2.85 -2.92 -8.29
CA HIS A 304 -1.93 -2.75 -7.18
C HIS A 304 -2.60 -2.18 -5.93
N THR A 305 -3.91 -2.31 -5.78
CA THR A 305 -4.57 -2.05 -4.50
C THR A 305 -4.26 -3.18 -3.52
N PHE A 306 -3.75 -2.84 -2.34
CA PHE A 306 -3.38 -3.83 -1.34
C PHE A 306 -4.63 -4.49 -0.76
N ARG A 307 -4.57 -5.83 -0.60
CA ARG A 307 -5.73 -6.66 -0.22
C ARG A 307 -6.97 -6.43 -1.11
N ARG A 308 -6.79 -6.19 -2.42
CA ARG A 308 -7.89 -5.98 -3.39
C ARG A 308 -9.02 -7.02 -3.35
N ARG A 309 -8.77 -8.23 -2.86
CA ARG A 309 -9.80 -9.28 -2.69
C ARG A 309 -10.90 -8.90 -1.69
N LEU A 310 -10.68 -7.89 -0.84
CA LEU A 310 -11.68 -7.34 0.07
C LEU A 310 -12.71 -6.45 -0.65
N ILE A 311 -12.38 -5.90 -1.82
CA ILE A 311 -13.20 -4.87 -2.48
C ILE A 311 -14.59 -5.38 -2.83
N ALA A 312 -14.67 -6.50 -3.55
CA ALA A 312 -15.96 -7.02 -4.02
C ALA A 312 -16.87 -7.51 -2.86
N PRO A 313 -16.38 -8.33 -1.90
CA PRO A 313 -17.21 -8.77 -0.78
C PRO A 313 -17.65 -7.65 0.17
N LEU A 314 -16.90 -6.54 0.25
CA LEU A 314 -17.31 -5.35 1.01
C LEU A 314 -18.25 -4.42 0.22
N GLY A 315 -18.62 -4.77 -1.03
CA GLY A 315 -19.47 -3.92 -1.87
C GLY A 315 -18.79 -2.63 -2.35
N LEU A 316 -17.46 -2.60 -2.44
CA LEU A 316 -16.67 -1.39 -2.71
C LEU A 316 -16.24 -1.23 -4.18
N VAL A 317 -16.75 -2.04 -5.11
CA VAL A 317 -16.28 -2.05 -6.50
C VAL A 317 -16.43 -0.68 -7.18
N ALA A 318 -17.62 -0.07 -7.08
CA ALA A 318 -17.90 1.23 -7.72
C ALA A 318 -17.05 2.35 -7.09
N ASP A 319 -17.02 2.42 -5.76
CA ASP A 319 -16.21 3.37 -5.01
C ASP A 319 -14.72 3.28 -5.32
N HIS A 320 -14.20 2.06 -5.39
CA HIS A 320 -12.80 1.81 -5.71
C HIS A 320 -12.48 2.28 -7.13
N ALA A 321 -13.32 1.95 -8.11
CA ALA A 321 -13.15 2.40 -9.48
C ALA A 321 -13.20 3.94 -9.58
N ALA A 322 -14.19 4.58 -8.93
CA ALA A 322 -14.31 6.03 -8.87
C ALA A 322 -13.07 6.69 -8.24
N ARG A 323 -12.54 6.11 -7.17
CA ARG A 323 -11.32 6.60 -6.51
C ARG A 323 -10.09 6.45 -7.39
N CYS A 324 -9.91 5.31 -8.06
CA CYS A 324 -8.80 5.12 -9.01
C CYS A 324 -8.85 6.16 -10.13
N LEU A 325 -10.02 6.43 -10.69
CA LEU A 325 -10.19 7.47 -11.72
C LEU A 325 -9.96 8.88 -11.17
N GLY A 326 -10.48 9.19 -9.98
CA GLY A 326 -10.30 10.49 -9.33
C GLY A 326 -8.83 10.83 -9.10
N LEU A 327 -8.01 9.85 -8.72
CA LEU A 327 -6.56 10.03 -8.56
C LEU A 327 -5.86 10.50 -9.85
N LEU A 328 -6.32 10.07 -11.03
CA LEU A 328 -5.68 10.41 -12.31
C LEU A 328 -5.78 11.90 -12.67
N SER A 329 -6.62 12.66 -11.97
CA SER A 329 -6.69 14.13 -12.14
C SER A 329 -5.45 14.85 -11.61
N HIS A 330 -4.71 14.21 -10.69
CA HIS A 330 -3.55 14.80 -10.03
C HIS A 330 -2.29 13.92 -10.12
N VAL A 331 -2.47 12.60 -10.21
CA VAL A 331 -1.39 11.60 -10.16
C VAL A 331 -1.13 11.07 -11.56
N SER A 332 0.08 11.31 -12.06
CA SER A 332 0.52 10.71 -13.33
C SER A 332 1.01 9.28 -13.12
N VAL A 333 0.61 8.36 -14.00
CA VAL A 333 1.04 6.95 -13.90
C VAL A 333 2.02 6.63 -15.03
N PHE A 334 3.14 6.03 -14.66
CA PHE A 334 4.20 5.61 -15.57
C PHE A 334 4.48 4.13 -15.41
N ARG A 335 5.13 3.56 -16.43
CA ARG A 335 5.72 2.23 -16.37
C ARG A 335 7.23 2.37 -16.57
N LEU A 336 8.00 1.86 -15.62
CA LEU A 336 9.44 1.70 -15.71
C LEU A 336 9.72 0.28 -16.19
N VAL A 337 10.01 0.16 -17.48
CA VAL A 337 10.33 -1.12 -18.14
C VAL A 337 11.81 -1.43 -17.93
N ARG A 338 12.12 -2.61 -17.40
CA ARG A 338 13.48 -2.99 -17.02
C ARG A 338 13.75 -4.49 -17.14
N ARG A 339 15.03 -4.85 -17.13
CA ARG A 339 15.46 -6.22 -16.80
C ARG A 339 15.42 -6.45 -15.29
N ARG A 340 15.19 -7.70 -14.88
CA ARG A 340 15.28 -8.12 -13.47
C ARG A 340 16.73 -8.40 -13.09
N ASP A 341 17.49 -7.34 -12.88
CA ASP A 341 18.88 -7.42 -12.49
C ASP A 341 19.17 -6.41 -11.36
N LEU A 342 19.79 -6.88 -10.27
CA LEU A 342 20.21 -6.03 -9.17
C LEU A 342 21.40 -5.14 -9.57
N GLY A 343 22.23 -5.57 -10.52
CA GLY A 343 23.32 -4.75 -11.06
C GLY A 343 22.83 -3.47 -11.77
N GLN A 344 21.56 -3.44 -12.20
CA GLN A 344 20.96 -2.26 -12.83
C GLN A 344 20.24 -1.32 -11.86
N LEU A 345 20.32 -1.54 -10.54
CA LEU A 345 19.64 -0.71 -9.53
C LEU A 345 19.99 0.79 -9.66
N GLY A 346 21.25 1.11 -9.94
CA GLY A 346 21.68 2.50 -10.15
C GLY A 346 20.94 3.15 -11.31
N GLY A 347 20.91 2.51 -12.48
CA GLY A 347 20.19 3.02 -13.65
C GLY A 347 18.67 3.10 -13.46
N LEU A 348 18.09 2.24 -12.61
CA LEU A 348 16.67 2.36 -12.25
C LEU A 348 16.41 3.59 -11.39
N ALA A 349 17.28 3.87 -10.42
CA ALA A 349 17.17 5.04 -9.59
C ALA A 349 17.37 6.33 -10.42
N ASP A 350 18.35 6.34 -11.34
CA ASP A 350 18.56 7.46 -12.27
C ASP A 350 17.29 7.77 -13.08
N ALA A 351 16.61 6.73 -13.60
CA ALA A 351 15.38 6.89 -14.37
C ALA A 351 14.19 7.43 -13.54
N VAL A 352 14.12 7.08 -12.25
CA VAL A 352 13.10 7.63 -11.33
C VAL A 352 13.40 9.10 -11.01
N GLU A 353 14.67 9.43 -10.76
CA GLU A 353 15.13 10.80 -10.46
C GLU A 353 14.91 11.73 -11.66
N GLU A 354 15.29 11.31 -12.87
CA GLU A 354 15.04 12.09 -14.11
C GLU A 354 13.53 12.32 -14.32
N LEU A 355 12.68 11.33 -14.02
CA LEU A 355 11.24 11.53 -14.07
C LEU A 355 10.76 12.53 -13.02
N ALA A 356 11.25 12.43 -11.78
CA ALA A 356 10.87 13.31 -10.69
C ALA A 356 11.23 14.77 -10.98
N ASP A 357 12.42 15.01 -11.52
CA ASP A 357 12.89 16.35 -11.93
C ASP A 357 12.04 16.94 -13.06
N ARG A 358 11.51 16.11 -13.97
CA ARG A 358 10.59 16.59 -15.01
C ARG A 358 9.20 16.88 -14.48
N LEU A 359 8.76 16.20 -13.43
CA LEU A 359 7.47 16.44 -12.78
C LEU A 359 7.48 17.67 -11.85
N GLY A 360 8.66 18.04 -11.35
CA GLY A 360 8.85 19.19 -10.45
C GLY A 360 9.10 20.53 -11.16
N ARG A 361 9.34 20.54 -12.47
CA ARG A 361 9.43 21.74 -13.31
C ARG A 361 8.06 22.17 -13.80
#